data_AF-A0A7Y0KIL3-F1
#
_entry.id   AF-A0A7Y0KIL3-F1
#
_cell.length_a   1.000
_cell.length_b   1.000
_cell.length_c   1.000
_cell.angle_alpha   90.00
_cell.angle_beta   90.00
_cell.angle_gamma   90.00
#
_symmetry.space_group_name_H-M   'P 1'
#
loop_
_entity.id
_entity.type
_entity.pdbx_description
1 polymer ?
#
loop_
_entity_poly.entity_id
_entity_poly.type
_entity_poly.pdbx_seq_one_letter_code
_entity_poly.pdbx_strand_id
1 'polypeptide(L)'
;MAAPTALAAAPKVCTAHKANTATWANCKSTNSQAYWARLTTDCDIPGSDSNHTTVGRWELVPAGGDLTISGNCTFKAVKATVTWRPY
;
A
#
# COMPACT_ATOMS: atom_id res chain seq x y z
N MET A 1 23.85 20.63 -20.20
CA MET A 1 22.65 20.20 -19.46
C MET A 1 22.69 18.69 -19.36
N ALA A 2 22.96 18.14 -18.16
CA ALA A 2 22.90 16.69 -17.95
C ALA A 2 21.44 16.26 -18.00
N ALA A 3 21.11 15.32 -18.88
CA ALA A 3 19.77 14.72 -18.90
C ALA A 3 19.51 14.08 -17.53
N PRO A 4 18.33 14.29 -16.93
CA PRO A 4 17.99 13.59 -15.69
C PRO A 4 18.05 12.09 -15.98
N THR A 5 18.97 11.39 -15.32
CA THR A 5 18.98 9.93 -15.26
C THR A 5 17.61 9.51 -14.77
N ALA A 6 16.77 9.02 -15.68
CA ALA A 6 15.47 8.47 -15.36
C ALA A 6 15.72 7.36 -14.33
N LEU A 7 15.34 7.62 -13.08
CA LEU A 7 15.37 6.65 -12.01
C LEU A 7 14.60 5.44 -12.55
N ALA A 8 15.31 4.35 -12.86
CA ALA A 8 14.69 3.15 -13.41
C ALA A 8 13.54 2.80 -12.48
N ALA A 9 12.30 2.92 -12.98
CA ALA A 9 11.12 2.77 -12.16
C ALA A 9 11.22 1.41 -11.45
N ALA A 10 11.17 1.42 -10.13
CA ALA A 10 11.17 0.16 -9.38
C ALA A 10 10.05 -0.73 -9.96
N PRO A 11 10.29 -2.04 -10.15
CA PRO A 11 9.39 -2.95 -10.87
C PRO A 11 7.97 -3.00 -10.27
N LYS A 12 7.85 -2.54 -9.02
CA LYS A 12 6.62 -2.41 -8.26
C LYS A 12 6.65 -1.09 -7.50
N VAL A 13 5.58 -0.31 -7.58
CA VAL A 13 5.41 0.94 -6.85
C VAL A 13 4.07 0.88 -6.12
N CYS A 14 4.05 1.03 -4.79
CA CYS A 14 2.80 1.32 -4.07
C CYS A 14 2.98 2.58 -3.26
N THR A 15 1.98 3.46 -3.33
CA THR A 15 1.86 4.59 -2.41
C THR A 15 0.70 4.31 -1.48
N ALA A 16 1.00 4.18 -0.18
CA ALA A 16 -0.01 4.03 0.85
C ALA A 16 -0.50 5.40 1.33
N HIS A 17 -1.79 5.50 1.58
CA HIS A 17 -2.50 6.71 1.94
C HIS A 17 -3.41 6.43 3.15
N LYS A 18 -3.68 7.48 3.91
CA LYS A 18 -4.62 7.45 5.04
C LYS A 18 -5.38 8.76 5.12
N ALA A 19 -6.64 8.70 5.50
CA ALA A 19 -7.46 9.87 5.80
C ALA A 19 -8.54 9.47 6.82
N ASN A 20 -8.52 10.10 8.00
CA ASN A 20 -9.45 9.79 9.09
C ASN A 20 -9.46 8.29 9.41
N THR A 21 -10.56 7.60 9.15
CA THR A 21 -10.75 6.15 9.32
C THR A 21 -10.27 5.34 8.11
N ALA A 22 -10.17 5.95 6.93
CA ALA A 22 -9.88 5.25 5.69
C ALA A 22 -8.37 5.11 5.43
N THR A 23 -8.01 3.98 4.83
CA THR A 23 -6.67 3.73 4.26
C THR A 23 -6.80 3.15 2.88
N TRP A 24 -5.88 3.50 2.00
CA TRP A 24 -5.81 2.88 0.68
C TRP A 24 -4.37 2.87 0.19
N ALA A 25 -4.06 1.96 -0.71
CA ALA A 25 -2.80 1.95 -1.41
C ALA A 25 -3.03 1.88 -2.91
N ASN A 26 -2.38 2.79 -3.62
CA ASN A 26 -2.34 2.79 -5.08
C ASN A 26 -1.10 2.05 -5.51
N CYS A 27 -1.28 0.86 -6.07
CA CYS A 27 -0.23 -0.07 -6.43
C CYS A 27 -0.14 -0.20 -7.94
N LYS A 28 1.07 -0.20 -8.49
CA LYS A 28 1.36 -0.35 -9.91
C LYS A 28 2.50 -1.34 -10.11
N SER A 29 2.28 -2.31 -10.99
CA SER A 29 3.36 -3.12 -11.53
C SER A 29 3.88 -2.45 -12.80
N THR A 30 5.17 -2.13 -12.86
CA THR A 30 5.79 -1.47 -14.02
C THR A 30 6.47 -2.46 -14.96
N ASN A 31 6.49 -3.75 -14.62
CA ASN A 31 7.05 -4.82 -15.43
C ASN A 31 5.98 -5.82 -15.87
N SER A 32 6.38 -6.80 -16.68
CA SER A 32 5.53 -7.90 -17.16
C SER A 32 5.26 -8.98 -16.10
N GLN A 33 5.37 -8.66 -14.80
CA GLN A 33 5.11 -9.59 -13.71
C GLN A 33 3.92 -9.13 -12.88
N ALA A 34 3.04 -10.07 -12.55
CA ALA A 34 2.02 -9.85 -11.54
C ALA A 34 2.63 -9.99 -10.14
N TYR A 35 2.08 -9.28 -9.17
CA TYR A 35 2.53 -9.34 -7.78
C TYR A 35 1.33 -9.39 -6.83
N TRP A 36 1.48 -10.09 -5.70
CA TRP A 36 0.56 -9.95 -4.60
C TRP A 36 0.96 -8.74 -3.76
N ALA A 37 0.00 -7.85 -3.49
CA ALA A 37 0.14 -6.74 -2.56
C ALA A 37 -0.85 -6.90 -1.41
N ARG A 38 -0.46 -6.45 -0.22
CA ARG A 38 -1.32 -6.47 0.98
C ARG A 38 -1.12 -5.20 1.78
N LEU A 39 -2.23 -4.51 2.02
CA LEU A 39 -2.30 -3.33 2.87
C LEU A 39 -2.35 -3.74 4.34
N THR A 40 -1.46 -3.17 5.15
CA THR A 40 -1.48 -3.25 6.61
C THR A 40 -1.71 -1.85 7.15
N THR A 41 -2.70 -1.73 8.01
CA THR A 41 -3.17 -0.47 8.56
C THR A 41 -3.07 -0.49 10.08
N ASP A 42 -2.46 0.53 10.66
CA ASP A 42 -2.47 0.73 12.11
C ASP A 42 -3.54 1.77 12.45
N CYS A 43 -4.41 1.40 13.37
CA CYS A 43 -5.49 2.22 13.90
C CYS A 43 -5.16 2.64 15.34
N ASP A 44 -5.36 3.92 15.64
CA ASP A 44 -5.31 4.46 17.00
C ASP A 44 -6.46 3.87 17.84
N ILE A 45 -6.16 3.36 19.04
CA ILE A 45 -7.18 2.93 19.99
C ILE A 45 -7.30 4.03 21.05
N PRO A 46 -8.45 4.74 21.13
CA PRO A 46 -8.60 5.80 22.11
C PRO A 46 -8.41 5.27 23.54
N GLY A 47 -7.49 5.89 24.30
CA GLY A 47 -7.15 5.49 25.67
C GLY A 47 -6.11 4.38 25.77
N SER A 48 -5.48 3.98 24.67
CA SER A 48 -4.33 3.06 24.67
C SER A 48 -3.12 3.71 24.01
N ASP A 49 -1.93 3.47 24.56
CA ASP A 49 -0.66 3.85 23.92
C ASP A 49 -0.26 2.89 22.79
N SER A 50 -1.05 1.83 22.57
CA SER A 50 -0.83 0.82 21.53
C SER A 50 -1.79 1.02 20.36
N ASN A 51 -1.27 0.79 19.15
CA ASN A 51 -2.08 0.79 17.93
C ASN A 51 -2.64 -0.61 17.67
N HIS A 52 -3.87 -0.67 17.15
CA HIS A 52 -4.44 -1.88 16.59
C HIS A 52 -4.00 -2.04 15.14
N THR A 53 -3.20 -3.07 14.85
CA THR A 53 -2.79 -3.38 13.46
C THR A 53 -3.79 -4.31 12.80
N THR A 54 -4.46 -3.80 11.77
CA THR A 54 -5.31 -4.58 10.87
C THR A 54 -4.53 -4.95 9.62
N VAL A 55 -4.46 -6.25 9.33
CA VAL A 55 -3.79 -6.76 8.13
C VAL A 55 -4.86 -7.15 7.10
N GLY A 56 -4.84 -6.49 5.94
CA GLY A 56 -5.74 -6.78 4.84
C GLY A 56 -5.46 -8.13 4.17
N ARG A 57 -6.28 -8.48 3.18
CA ARG A 57 -6.06 -9.64 2.32
C ARG A 57 -4.97 -9.37 1.29
N TRP A 58 -4.39 -10.43 0.74
CA TRP A 58 -3.55 -10.33 -0.45
C TRP A 58 -4.43 -10.08 -1.67
N GLU A 59 -4.07 -9.07 -2.46
CA GLU A 59 -4.73 -8.72 -3.71
C GLU A 59 -3.74 -8.73 -4.87
N LEU A 60 -4.22 -9.15 -6.04
CA LEU A 60 -3.40 -9.34 -7.22
C LEU A 60 -3.23 -8.01 -7.96
N VAL A 61 -2.00 -7.51 -8.02
CA VAL A 61 -1.63 -6.40 -8.91
C VAL A 61 -1.22 -7.01 -10.25
N PRO A 62 -2.01 -6.82 -11.32
CA PRO A 62 -1.72 -7.40 -12.63
C PRO A 62 -0.44 -6.82 -13.23
N ALA A 63 0.21 -7.60 -14.08
CA ALA A 63 1.40 -7.19 -14.83
C ALA A 63 1.11 -5.95 -15.68
N GLY A 64 1.96 -4.93 -15.60
CA GLY A 64 1.77 -3.65 -16.29
C GLY A 64 0.53 -2.84 -15.88
N GLY A 65 -0.22 -3.29 -14.87
CA GLY A 65 -1.46 -2.67 -14.43
C GLY A 65 -1.37 -1.99 -13.08
N ASP A 66 -2.48 -1.38 -12.70
CA ASP A 66 -2.70 -0.73 -11.42
C ASP A 66 -3.81 -1.41 -10.62
N LEU A 67 -3.73 -1.27 -9.30
CA LEU A 67 -4.73 -1.73 -8.36
C LEU A 67 -4.78 -0.78 -7.16
N THR A 68 -5.99 -0.43 -6.74
CA THR A 68 -6.22 0.25 -5.47
C THR A 68 -6.71 -0.76 -4.43
N ILE A 69 -5.92 -0.94 -3.37
CA ILE A 69 -6.30 -1.77 -2.21
C ILE A 69 -6.83 -0.83 -1.13
N SER A 70 -8.01 -1.11 -0.59
CA SER A 70 -8.61 -0.29 0.47
C SER A 70 -8.67 -1.05 1.79
N GLY A 71 -8.55 -0.30 2.88
CA GLY A 71 -8.71 -0.78 4.25
C GLY A 71 -9.39 0.27 5.10
N ASN A 72 -10.06 -0.14 6.17
CA ASN A 72 -10.76 0.79 7.06
C ASN A 72 -10.37 0.53 8.52
N CYS A 73 -10.24 1.61 9.27
CA CYS A 73 -10.13 1.61 10.71
C CYS A 73 -11.48 1.93 11.34
N THR A 74 -11.75 1.33 12.49
CA THR A 74 -12.92 1.71 13.31
C THR A 74 -12.75 3.13 13.89
N PHE A 75 -11.53 3.51 14.23
CA PHE A 75 -11.15 4.82 14.77
C PHE A 75 -10.26 5.57 13.76
N LYS A 76 -9.14 6.15 14.19
CA LYS A 76 -8.24 6.90 13.31
C LYS A 76 -7.14 6.01 12.74
N ALA A 77 -6.99 6.01 11.43
CA ALA A 77 -5.84 5.43 10.75
C ALA A 77 -4.60 6.32 11.00
N VAL A 78 -3.57 5.73 11.62
CA VAL A 78 -2.31 6.43 11.92
C VAL A 78 -1.17 5.98 11.01
N LYS A 79 -1.26 4.76 10.46
CA LYS A 79 -0.27 4.23 9.53
C LYS A 79 -0.93 3.35 8.48
N ALA A 80 -0.41 3.41 7.26
CA ALA A 80 -0.76 2.52 6.17
C ALA A 80 0.56 2.08 5.51
N THR A 81 0.75 0.77 5.35
CA THR A 81 1.95 0.19 4.74
C THR A 81 1.56 -0.92 3.79
N VAL A 82 2.35 -1.16 2.75
CA VAL A 82 2.11 -2.25 1.82
C VAL A 82 3.25 -3.25 1.87
N THR A 83 2.88 -4.52 1.95
CA THR A 83 3.79 -5.65 1.78
C THR A 83 3.58 -6.29 0.41
N TRP A 84 4.67 -6.76 -0.19
CA TRP A 84 4.67 -7.35 -1.53
C TRP A 84 5.23 -8.77 -1.49
N ARG A 85 4.73 -9.64 -2.36
CA ARG A 85 5.39 -10.92 -2.70
C ARG A 85 5.16 -11.27 -4.18
N PRO A 86 6.03 -12.10 -4.78
CA PRO A 86 5.83 -12.62 -6.14
C PRO A 86 4.47 -13.32 -6.28
N TYR A 87 3.83 -13.20 -7.45
CA TYR A 87 2.65 -13.98 -7.82
C TYR A 87 2.99 -15.47 -7.95
#